data_AF-A0AAF0V4B2-F1
#
_entry.id   AF-A0AAF0V4B2-F1
#
_cell.length_a   1.000
_cell.length_b   1.000
_cell.length_c   1.000
_cell.angle_alpha   90.00
_cell.angle_beta   90.00
_cell.angle_gamma   90.00
#
_symmetry.space_group_name_H-M   'P 1'
#
loop_
_entity.id
_entity.type
_entity.pdbx_description
1 polymer ?
#
loop_
_entity_poly.entity_id
_entity_poly.type
_entity_poly.pdbx_seq_one_letter_code
_entity_poly.pdbx_strand_id
1 'polypeptide(L)'
;MKGVMRFGKKGKLSPRYVGPYRILKRIGKVAYELELPADLAAVHPVFHISLLKKCVGDPASIVPLESVAVKDSLSYEDVPVEILDRQVRRLKNKEVASVKVLWRSQSVEGATWEAEAAMKSKYPHLFSSDSIPA
;
A
#
# COMPACT_ATOMS: atom_id res chain seq x y z
N MET A 1 -16.33 11.64 -9.66
CA MET A 1 -15.10 11.84 -8.85
C MET A 1 -13.92 11.32 -9.67
N LYS A 2 -12.84 12.09 -9.82
CA LYS A 2 -11.55 11.53 -10.27
C LYS A 2 -11.01 10.71 -9.10
N GLY A 3 -10.80 9.41 -9.26
CA GLY A 3 -10.18 8.57 -8.22
C GLY A 3 -8.82 9.18 -7.85
N VAL A 4 -8.64 9.48 -6.56
CA VAL A 4 -7.36 9.96 -6.05
C VAL A 4 -6.49 8.74 -5.85
N MET A 5 -5.39 8.66 -6.60
CA MET A 5 -4.40 7.58 -6.46
C MET A 5 -3.99 7.45 -5.00
N ARG A 6 -4.15 6.27 -4.39
CA ARG A 6 -3.80 6.06 -2.98
C ARG A 6 -2.30 6.19 -2.71
N PHE A 7 -1.47 5.74 -3.66
CA PHE A 7 -0.01 5.73 -3.56
C PHE A 7 0.66 6.68 -4.55
N GLY A 8 1.83 7.21 -4.19
CA GLY A 8 2.63 8.11 -5.04
C GLY A 8 2.04 9.52 -5.22
N LYS A 9 0.96 9.87 -4.52
CA LYS A 9 0.44 11.24 -4.42
C LYS A 9 0.29 11.65 -2.97
N LYS A 10 0.93 12.76 -2.60
CA LYS A 10 0.74 13.40 -1.29
C LYS A 10 -0.62 14.08 -1.26
N GLY A 11 -1.44 13.77 -0.26
CA GLY A 11 -2.79 14.35 -0.14
C GLY A 11 -3.70 13.62 0.83
N LYS A 12 -4.98 14.00 0.84
CA LYS A 12 -6.00 13.31 1.63
C LYS A 12 -6.06 11.84 1.21
N LEU A 13 -6.27 10.95 2.18
CA LEU A 13 -6.34 9.49 2.00
C LEU A 13 -5.01 8.80 1.65
N SER A 14 -3.89 9.52 1.62
CA SER A 14 -2.56 8.88 1.59
C SER A 14 -2.32 8.07 2.88
N PRO A 15 -1.71 6.88 2.77
CA PRO A 15 -1.35 6.09 3.94
C PRO A 15 -0.47 6.87 4.91
N ARG A 16 -0.78 6.80 6.21
CA ARG A 16 -0.02 7.48 7.28
C ARG A 16 0.95 6.57 8.01
N TYR A 17 0.69 5.28 8.01
CA TYR A 17 1.49 4.26 8.69
C TYR A 17 1.98 3.25 7.65
N VAL A 18 3.14 2.66 7.91
CA VAL A 18 3.78 1.66 7.05
C VAL A 18 4.01 0.43 7.88
N GLY A 19 3.62 -0.73 7.34
CA GLY A 19 3.94 -2.03 7.88
C GLY A 19 3.30 -2.34 9.23
N PRO A 20 2.94 -3.60 9.47
CA PRO A 20 3.06 -4.17 10.79
C PRO A 20 4.53 -4.52 11.04
N TYR A 21 5.13 -3.97 12.10
CA TYR A 21 6.46 -4.37 12.57
C TYR A 21 6.33 -5.03 13.93
N ARG A 22 7.13 -6.08 14.14
CA ARG A 22 7.16 -6.76 15.44
C ARG A 22 7.89 -5.90 16.45
N ILE A 23 7.34 -5.79 17.65
CA ILE A 23 8.00 -5.13 18.78
C ILE A 23 9.01 -6.12 19.35
N LEU A 24 10.29 -5.78 19.33
CA LEU A 24 11.36 -6.58 19.92
C LEU A 24 11.45 -6.37 21.42
N LYS A 25 11.47 -5.09 21.84
CA LYS A 25 11.51 -4.73 23.27
C LYS A 25 10.87 -3.38 23.53
N ARG A 26 10.44 -3.17 24.77
CA ARG A 26 10.01 -1.86 25.28
C ARG A 26 11.18 -1.17 25.97
N ILE A 27 11.49 0.06 25.58
CA ILE A 27 12.55 0.87 26.16
C ILE A 27 11.89 1.97 27.01
N GLY A 28 11.99 1.80 28.33
CA GLY A 28 11.36 2.71 29.29
C GLY A 28 9.83 2.73 29.17
N LYS A 29 9.22 3.87 29.54
CA LYS A 29 7.74 3.97 29.58
C LYS A 29 7.13 4.25 28.21
N VAL A 30 7.85 4.91 27.31
CA VAL A 30 7.26 5.54 26.11
C VAL A 30 7.92 5.17 24.79
N ALA A 31 8.97 4.34 24.77
CA ALA A 31 9.66 3.94 23.55
C ALA A 31 9.61 2.42 23.34
N TYR A 32 9.59 2.00 22.08
CA TYR A 32 9.59 0.61 21.67
C TYR A 32 10.59 0.42 20.53
N GLU A 33 11.34 -0.66 20.57
CA GLU A 33 12.21 -1.10 19.49
C GLU A 33 11.45 -2.05 18.57
N LEU A 34 11.52 -1.78 17.27
CA LEU A 34 10.86 -2.56 16.23
C LEU A 34 11.86 -3.39 15.44
N GLU A 35 11.41 -4.57 15.00
CA GLU A 35 12.10 -5.38 14.01
C GLU A 35 11.86 -4.76 12.63
N LEU A 36 12.78 -3.89 12.21
CA LEU A 36 12.72 -3.25 10.89
C LEU A 36 13.36 -4.16 9.82
N PRO A 37 12.83 -4.17 8.58
CA PRO A 37 13.44 -4.87 7.46
C PRO A 37 14.78 -4.23 7.10
N ALA A 38 15.66 -5.01 6.46
CA ALA A 38 16.99 -4.56 6.05
C ALA A 38 16.97 -3.31 5.15
N ASP A 39 15.92 -3.14 4.35
CA ASP A 39 15.75 -1.97 3.48
C ASP A 39 15.58 -0.65 4.27
N LEU A 40 15.22 -0.75 5.55
CA LEU A 40 15.07 0.38 6.48
C LEU A 40 16.22 0.46 7.49
N ALA A 41 17.36 -0.17 7.23
CA ALA A 41 18.51 -0.16 8.14
C ALA A 41 19.03 1.25 8.48
N ALA A 42 18.78 2.25 7.63
CA ALA A 42 19.12 3.64 7.89
C ALA A 42 18.21 4.31 8.95
N VAL A 43 17.06 3.72 9.25
CA VAL A 43 16.10 4.24 10.23
C VAL A 43 16.40 3.67 11.61
N HIS A 44 16.43 4.53 12.63
CA HIS A 44 16.62 4.07 14.00
C HIS A 44 15.43 3.20 14.45
N PRO A 45 15.65 1.98 14.97
CA PRO A 45 14.57 1.03 15.25
C PRO A 45 13.73 1.39 16.48
N VAL A 46 14.13 2.41 17.25
CA VAL A 46 13.42 2.83 18.46
C VAL A 46 12.49 4.01 18.17
N PHE A 47 11.20 3.81 18.44
CA PHE A 47 10.16 4.79 18.20
C PHE A 47 9.39 5.13 19.47
N HIS A 48 8.97 6.40 19.58
CA HIS A 48 8.05 6.84 20.61
C HIS A 48 6.64 6.29 20.35
N ILE A 49 5.90 5.93 21.41
CA ILE A 49 4.56 5.32 21.32
C ILE A 49 3.56 6.13 20.50
N SER A 50 3.71 7.45 20.44
CA SER A 50 2.84 8.34 19.63
C SER A 50 2.98 8.15 18.11
N LEU A 51 4.10 7.59 17.65
CA LEU A 51 4.35 7.28 16.25
C LEU A 51 3.86 5.89 15.86
N LEU A 52 3.46 5.09 16.85
CA LEU A 52 3.04 3.71 16.66
C LEU A 52 1.51 3.62 16.70
N LYS A 53 0.96 2.73 15.87
CA LYS A 53 -0.44 2.33 15.94
C LYS A 53 -0.50 0.83 16.15
N LYS A 54 -1.24 0.39 17.17
CA LYS A 54 -1.45 -1.03 17.43
C LYS A 54 -2.07 -1.68 16.18
N CYS A 55 -1.42 -2.69 15.63
CA CYS A 55 -2.00 -3.54 14.61
C CYS A 55 -3.10 -4.39 15.26
N VAL A 56 -4.30 -4.35 14.72
CA VAL A 56 -5.47 -5.11 15.21
C VAL A 56 -5.78 -6.13 14.12
N GLY A 57 -5.44 -7.40 14.37
CA GLY A 57 -5.54 -8.52 13.43
C GLY A 57 -4.83 -9.74 13.98
N ASP A 58 -5.02 -10.90 13.35
CA ASP A 58 -4.29 -12.12 13.69
C ASP A 58 -2.81 -11.95 13.29
N PRO A 59 -1.84 -12.17 14.20
CA PRO A 59 -0.42 -12.16 13.85
C PRO A 59 -0.07 -13.07 12.66
N ALA A 60 -0.83 -14.16 12.45
CA ALA A 60 -0.65 -15.07 11.32
C ALA A 60 -1.19 -14.52 9.99
N SER A 61 -2.08 -13.52 10.00
CA SER A 61 -2.56 -12.85 8.79
C SER A 61 -1.69 -11.68 8.36
N ILE A 62 -0.62 -11.40 9.12
CA ILE A 62 0.38 -10.41 8.77
C ILE A 62 1.17 -10.95 7.58
N VAL A 63 0.79 -10.52 6.38
CA VAL A 63 1.57 -10.78 5.17
C VAL A 63 2.96 -10.17 5.38
N PRO A 64 4.05 -10.95 5.22
CA PRO A 64 5.41 -10.42 5.26
C PRO A 64 5.50 -9.24 4.28
N LEU A 65 5.89 -8.09 4.81
CA LEU A 65 6.07 -6.91 3.98
C LEU A 65 7.28 -7.17 3.08
N GLU A 66 7.05 -7.50 1.80
CA GLU A 66 8.13 -7.41 0.81
C GLU A 66 8.53 -5.93 0.71
N SER A 67 9.68 -5.61 1.31
CA SER A 67 10.46 -4.38 1.19
C SER A 67 9.67 -3.15 0.73
N VAL A 68 9.11 -2.37 1.67
CA VAL A 68 8.63 -1.03 1.32
C VAL A 68 9.86 -0.16 1.04
N ALA A 69 10.11 0.12 -0.24
CA ALA A 69 11.17 1.02 -0.66
C ALA A 69 10.81 2.46 -0.25
N VAL A 70 11.36 2.89 0.89
CA VAL A 70 11.27 4.28 1.33
C VAL A 70 12.32 5.07 0.56
N LYS A 71 11.88 6.06 -0.22
CA LYS A 71 12.77 7.01 -0.91
C LYS A 71 13.41 7.95 0.12
N ASP A 72 14.54 8.56 -0.23
CA ASP A 72 15.24 9.56 0.60
C ASP A 72 14.34 10.72 1.06
N SER A 73 13.28 11.01 0.31
CA SER A 73 12.25 11.98 0.67
C SER A 73 11.30 11.52 1.79
N LEU A 74 11.59 10.41 2.47
CA LEU A 74 10.74 9.76 3.49
C LEU A 74 9.33 9.43 2.98
N SER A 75 9.19 9.27 1.67
CA SER A 75 7.96 8.84 1.01
C SER A 75 8.13 7.42 0.53
N TYR A 76 7.09 6.61 0.66
CA TYR A 76 7.07 5.29 0.05
C TYR A 76 6.09 5.23 -1.11
N GLU A 77 6.47 4.49 -2.13
CA GLU A 77 5.57 4.12 -3.22
C GLU A 77 5.42 2.60 -3.18
N ASP A 78 4.16 2.15 -3.13
CA ASP A 78 3.86 0.74 -3.25
C ASP A 78 3.81 0.34 -4.73
N VAL A 79 4.14 -0.91 -5.02
CA VAL A 79 4.17 -1.44 -6.38
C VAL A 79 2.87 -2.22 -6.62
N PRO A 80 2.07 -1.86 -7.64
CA PRO A 80 0.90 -2.64 -7.98
C PRO A 80 1.36 -3.98 -8.57
N VAL A 81 0.80 -5.08 -8.05
CA VAL A 81 1.15 -6.45 -8.45
C VAL A 81 0.19 -6.94 -9.51
N GLU A 82 -1.11 -6.78 -9.27
CA GLU A 82 -2.15 -7.36 -10.12
C GLU A 82 -3.44 -6.55 -10.06
N ILE A 83 -4.24 -6.62 -11.13
CA ILE A 83 -5.61 -6.14 -11.16
C ILE A 83 -6.55 -7.31 -10.84
N LEU A 84 -7.18 -7.26 -9.67
CA LEU A 84 -8.06 -8.31 -9.18
C LEU A 84 -9.48 -8.23 -9.74
N ASP A 85 -9.93 -7.03 -10.09
CA ASP A 85 -11.30 -6.82 -10.54
C ASP A 85 -11.43 -5.50 -11.32
N ARG A 86 -12.49 -5.36 -12.11
CA ARG A 86 -12.81 -4.16 -12.88
C ARG A 86 -14.30 -3.87 -12.77
N GLN A 87 -14.63 -2.62 -12.45
CA GLN A 87 -16.01 -2.15 -12.42
C GLN A 87 -16.19 -0.86 -13.22
N VAL A 88 -17.34 -0.72 -13.86
CA VAL A 88 -17.77 0.53 -14.49
C VAL A 88 -19.02 1.02 -13.80
N ARG A 89 -18.95 2.20 -13.18
CA ARG A 89 -20.11 2.85 -12.55
C ARG A 89 -20.69 3.87 -13.49
N ARG A 90 -21.94 3.66 -13.93
CA ARG A 90 -22.71 4.64 -14.70
C ARG A 90 -23.33 5.65 -13.76
N LEU A 91 -22.82 6.87 -13.78
CA LEU A 91 -23.43 8.04 -13.12
C LEU A 91 -24.35 8.76 -14.12
N LYS A 92 -25.18 9.68 -13.62
CA LYS A 92 -26.20 10.41 -14.42
C LYS A 92 -25.69 10.91 -15.78
N ASN A 93 -24.45 11.42 -15.84
CA ASN A 93 -23.90 12.04 -17.07
C ASN A 93 -22.57 11.41 -17.53
N LYS A 94 -22.02 10.42 -16.81
CA LYS A 94 -20.66 9.90 -17.06
C LYS A 94 -20.52 8.45 -16.61
N GLU A 95 -19.73 7.69 -17.35
CA GLU A 95 -19.23 6.40 -16.91
C GLU A 95 -17.86 6.55 -16.26
N VAL A 96 -17.67 5.89 -15.11
CA VAL A 96 -16.41 5.91 -14.37
C VAL A 96 -15.93 4.48 -14.22
N ALA A 97 -14.88 4.13 -14.97
CA ALA A 97 -14.22 2.84 -14.89
C ALA A 97 -13.15 2.85 -13.78
N SER A 98 -13.15 1.83 -12.93
CA SER A 98 -12.21 1.64 -11.83
C SER A 98 -11.74 0.19 -11.80
N VAL A 99 -10.49 -0.02 -11.38
CA VAL A 99 -9.86 -1.33 -11.24
C VAL A 99 -9.48 -1.57 -9.78
N LYS A 100 -9.66 -2.79 -9.31
CA LYS A 100 -9.24 -3.21 -7.97
C LYS A 100 -7.79 -3.67 -8.06
N VAL A 101 -6.90 -2.92 -7.43
CA VAL A 101 -5.44 -3.12 -7.52
C VAL A 101 -4.94 -3.78 -6.25
N LEU A 102 -4.28 -4.93 -6.41
CA LEU A 102 -3.47 -5.54 -5.37
C LEU A 102 -2.11 -4.84 -5.32
N TRP A 103 -1.70 -4.44 -4.14
CA TRP A 103 -0.41 -3.79 -3.90
C TRP A 103 0.53 -4.75 -3.21
N ARG A 104 1.83 -4.68 -3.51
CA ARG A 104 2.84 -5.62 -2.98
C ARG A 104 2.88 -5.61 -1.46
N SER A 105 2.75 -4.45 -0.84
CA SER A 105 2.81 -4.33 0.62
C SER A 105 1.47 -4.65 1.32
N GLN A 106 0.45 -5.12 0.61
CA GLN A 106 -0.90 -5.33 1.15
C GLN A 106 -1.47 -6.70 0.80
N SER A 107 -2.34 -7.22 1.67
CA SER A 107 -3.14 -8.40 1.37
C SER A 107 -4.25 -8.06 0.35
N VAL A 108 -4.90 -9.10 -0.17
CA VAL A 108 -6.09 -8.98 -1.04
C VAL A 108 -7.22 -8.16 -0.41
N GLU A 109 -7.34 -8.19 0.92
CA GLU A 109 -8.32 -7.38 1.67
C GLU A 109 -7.95 -5.89 1.68
N GLY A 110 -6.66 -5.56 1.59
CA GLY A 110 -6.14 -4.20 1.50
C GLY A 110 -6.28 -3.56 0.12
N ALA A 111 -6.55 -4.35 -0.92
CA ALA A 111 -6.63 -3.92 -2.31
C ALA A 111 -7.60 -2.75 -2.52
N THR A 112 -7.24 -1.81 -3.41
CA THR A 112 -7.98 -0.56 -3.59
C THR A 112 -8.56 -0.36 -4.96
N TRP A 113 -9.66 0.38 -5.03
CA TRP A 113 -10.26 0.79 -6.28
C TRP A 113 -9.61 2.06 -6.80
N GLU A 114 -8.85 1.94 -7.89
CA GLU A 114 -8.16 3.04 -8.55
C GLU A 114 -8.80 3.34 -9.91
N ALA A 115 -8.64 4.59 -10.37
CA ALA A 115 -9.18 4.99 -11.67
C ALA A 115 -8.43 4.27 -12.82
N GLU A 116 -9.17 3.57 -13.69
CA GLU A 116 -8.58 2.74 -14.74
C GLU A 116 -7.64 3.54 -15.67
N ALA A 117 -8.04 4.74 -16.07
CA ALA A 117 -7.22 5.60 -16.93
C ALA A 117 -5.89 6.01 -16.28
N ALA A 118 -5.86 6.22 -14.97
CA ALA A 118 -4.64 6.57 -14.25
C ALA A 118 -3.71 5.36 -14.13
N MET A 119 -4.27 4.17 -13.86
CA MET A 119 -3.51 2.93 -13.79
C MET A 119 -2.94 2.54 -15.16
N LYS A 120 -3.71 2.66 -16.24
CA LYS A 120 -3.23 2.43 -17.62
C LYS A 120 -2.08 3.35 -18.01
N SER A 121 -2.16 4.62 -17.62
CA SER A 121 -1.10 5.59 -17.91
C SER A 121 0.19 5.34 -17.13
N LYS A 122 0.10 4.89 -15.87
CA LYS A 122 1.28 4.75 -14.98
C LYS A 122 1.86 3.34 -14.98
N TYR A 123 1.03 2.32 -15.18
CA TYR A 123 1.38 0.90 -15.13
C TYR A 123 0.73 0.14 -16.31
N PRO A 124 1.10 0.48 -17.56
CA PRO A 124 0.47 -0.11 -18.75
C PRO A 124 0.64 -1.63 -18.81
N HIS A 125 1.76 -2.16 -18.29
CA HIS A 125 2.06 -3.59 -18.27
C HIS A 125 1.01 -4.45 -17.52
N LEU A 126 0.29 -3.87 -16.54
CA LEU A 126 -0.78 -4.59 -15.82
C LEU A 126 -2.03 -4.83 -16.68
N PHE A 127 -2.14 -4.16 -17.82
CA PHE A 127 -3.26 -4.28 -18.76
C PHE A 127 -2.85 -5.05 -20.03
N SER A 128 -1.58 -5.40 -20.16
CA SER A 128 -1.03 -6.19 -21.25
C SER A 128 -1.10 -7.68 -20.91
N SER A 129 -2.31 -8.22 -20.73
CA SER A 129 -2.54 -9.64 -20.95
C SER A 129 -2.93 -9.82 -22.41
N ASP A 130 -1.91 -9.98 -23.25
CA ASP A 130 -2.10 -10.51 -24.59
C ASP A 130 -2.81 -11.87 -24.48
N SER A 131 -3.95 -11.96 -25.16
CA SER A 131 -4.54 -13.16 -25.77
C SER A 131 -4.15 -14.52 -25.15
N ILE A 132 -5.08 -15.15 -24.44
CA ILE A 132 -5.18 -16.61 -24.49
C ILE A 132 -6.06 -16.93 -25.70
N PRO A 133 -5.53 -17.36 -26.86
CA PRO A 133 -6.38 -17.99 -27.85
C PRO A 133 -6.72 -19.40 -27.34
N ALA A 134 -8.02 -19.71 -27.33
CA ALA A 134 -8.51 -21.08 -27.27
C ALA A 134 -8.31 -21.78 -28.63
#